data_AF-E1QUR2-F1
#
_entry.id   AF-E1QUR2-F1
#
_cell.length_a   1.000
_cell.length_b   1.000
_cell.length_c   1.000
_cell.angle_alpha   90.00
_cell.angle_beta   90.00
_cell.angle_gamma   90.00
#
_symmetry.space_group_name_H-M   'P 1'
#
loop_
_entity.id
_entity.type
_entity.pdbx_description
1 polymer ?
#
loop_
_entity_poly.entity_id
_entity_poly.type
_entity_poly.pdbx_seq_one_letter_code
_entity_poly.pdbx_strand_id
1 'polypeptide(L)'
;MKRWMNSSQTSGVPSHALIILCEGKHDYEFIKELISKINVKCDVKDQDPRDKDFIIRHIVDGKRLSYVPVIIEGGKDRLDGNVRLLISKLRSVHGSSTWVLILRDSDSNDADSAFDKLRRNIVSLINNPLKFSLYKPSMNCGQGIRVGSFVYYDCVLRYMDGDVYFRFIFVVPSLEDFLRDYGYGDSRLHSAIDKALNDPRNNDVVDIFKSLLGSCLFDE
;
A
#
# COMPACT_ATOMS: atom_id res chain seq x y z
N MET A 1 -7.77 -6.15 53.59
CA MET A 1 -6.88 -7.30 53.32
C MET A 1 -7.12 -7.75 51.88
N LYS A 2 -6.05 -7.99 51.13
CA LYS A 2 -5.92 -8.03 49.67
C LYS A 2 -7.04 -8.74 48.89
N ARG A 3 -7.63 -8.06 47.90
CA ARG A 3 -8.22 -8.72 46.71
C ARG A 3 -7.34 -8.36 45.53
N TRP A 4 -6.67 -9.37 45.00
CA TRP A 4 -5.96 -9.30 43.72
C TRP A 4 -7.00 -9.03 42.63
N MET A 5 -7.03 -7.81 42.11
CA MET A 5 -7.58 -7.55 40.79
C MET A 5 -6.44 -7.77 39.81
N ASN A 6 -6.65 -8.75 38.92
CA ASN A 6 -5.78 -9.04 37.80
C ASN A 6 -5.57 -7.78 36.97
N SER A 7 -4.42 -7.14 37.16
CA SER A 7 -3.82 -6.25 36.17
C SER A 7 -3.20 -7.12 35.08
N SER A 8 -4.02 -7.68 34.20
CA SER A 8 -3.57 -8.05 32.86
C SER A 8 -3.61 -6.78 32.00
N GLN A 9 -2.72 -5.83 32.33
CA GLN A 9 -2.21 -4.90 31.34
C GLN A 9 -1.28 -5.70 30.43
N THR A 10 -1.82 -6.27 29.36
CA THR A 10 -1.04 -6.48 28.14
C THR A 10 -1.02 -5.14 27.41
N SER A 11 -0.22 -4.22 27.93
CA SER A 11 0.33 -3.13 27.12
C SER A 11 1.31 -3.76 26.12
N GLY A 12 1.01 -3.70 24.83
CA GLY A 12 1.88 -4.28 23.80
C GLY A 12 1.33 -4.17 22.39
N VAL A 13 1.49 -2.98 21.82
CA VAL A 13 1.61 -2.60 20.40
C VAL A 13 0.40 -2.84 19.47
N PRO A 14 -0.14 -1.80 18.78
CA PRO A 14 -1.10 -1.99 17.72
C PRO A 14 -0.39 -2.57 16.50
N SER A 15 -0.62 -3.85 16.20
CA SER A 15 -0.15 -4.46 14.95
C SER A 15 -0.63 -3.62 13.77
N HIS A 16 0.30 -3.12 12.99
CA HIS A 16 0.03 -2.27 11.83
C HIS A 16 -0.93 -2.95 10.84
N ALA A 17 -1.99 -2.24 10.42
CA ALA A 17 -2.87 -2.72 9.36
C ALA A 17 -2.24 -2.38 8.00
N LEU A 18 -2.05 -3.36 7.12
CA LEU A 18 -1.53 -3.13 5.76
C LEU A 18 -2.63 -3.36 4.72
N ILE A 19 -2.80 -2.41 3.80
CA ILE A 19 -3.61 -2.55 2.57
C ILE A 19 -2.69 -2.40 1.37
N ILE A 20 -2.89 -3.22 0.35
CA ILE A 20 -2.24 -3.05 -0.94
C ILE A 20 -3.28 -2.71 -2.00
N LEU A 21 -3.04 -1.65 -2.76
CA LEU A 21 -3.82 -1.28 -3.94
C LEU A 21 -2.95 -1.46 -5.18
N CYS A 22 -3.50 -2.07 -6.22
CA CYS A 22 -2.81 -2.19 -7.50
C CYS A 22 -3.76 -1.91 -8.66
N GLU A 23 -3.19 -1.51 -9.79
CA GLU A 23 -3.98 -1.09 -10.95
C GLU A 23 -4.66 -2.27 -11.64
N GLY A 24 -3.90 -3.32 -11.93
CA GLY A 24 -4.31 -4.43 -12.76
C GLY A 24 -4.02 -5.79 -12.15
N LYS A 25 -4.41 -6.82 -12.91
CA LYS A 25 -4.21 -8.22 -12.51
C LYS A 25 -2.73 -8.63 -12.54
N HIS A 26 -1.94 -8.08 -13.47
CA HIS A 26 -0.51 -8.39 -13.55
C HIS A 26 0.25 -7.87 -12.33
N ASP A 27 -0.07 -6.64 -11.89
CA ASP A 27 0.44 -6.05 -10.65
C ASP A 27 0.14 -6.93 -9.44
N TYR A 28 -1.10 -7.42 -9.37
CA TYR A 28 -1.49 -8.35 -8.33
C TYR A 28 -0.66 -9.63 -8.36
N GLU A 29 -0.51 -10.29 -9.51
CA GLU A 29 0.30 -11.52 -9.58
C GLU A 29 1.76 -11.24 -9.19
N PHE A 30 2.32 -10.09 -9.57
CA PHE A 30 3.65 -9.67 -9.13
C PHE A 30 3.76 -9.48 -7.61
N ILE A 31 2.82 -8.73 -7.02
CA ILE A 31 2.74 -8.52 -5.56
C ILE A 31 2.54 -9.85 -4.83
N LYS A 32 1.68 -10.73 -5.35
CA LYS A 32 1.38 -12.03 -4.75
C LYS A 32 2.63 -12.92 -4.71
N GLU A 33 3.42 -12.96 -5.77
CA GLU A 33 4.69 -13.69 -5.79
C GLU A 33 5.73 -13.05 -4.85
N LEU A 34 5.77 -11.72 -4.74
CA LEU A 34 6.61 -11.04 -3.74
C LEU A 34 6.20 -11.41 -2.30
N ILE A 35 4.90 -11.39 -1.99
CA ILE A 35 4.35 -11.73 -0.69
C ILE A 35 4.58 -13.22 -0.36
N SER A 36 4.50 -14.11 -1.36
CA SER A 36 4.75 -15.54 -1.14
C SER A 36 6.19 -15.80 -0.69
N LYS A 37 7.17 -15.06 -1.23
CA LYS A 37 8.59 -15.16 -0.86
C LYS A 37 8.89 -14.75 0.59
N ILE A 38 7.96 -14.05 1.26
CA ILE A 38 8.06 -13.68 2.68
C ILE A 38 7.15 -14.49 3.61
N ASN A 39 6.54 -15.56 3.10
CA ASN A 39 5.65 -16.45 3.86
C ASN A 39 4.44 -15.76 4.50
N VAL A 40 3.94 -14.69 3.88
CA VAL A 40 2.74 -13.98 4.32
C VAL A 40 1.54 -14.42 3.48
N LYS A 41 0.36 -14.53 4.10
CA LYS A 41 -0.89 -14.79 3.36
C LYS A 41 -1.44 -13.47 2.81
N CYS A 42 -1.74 -13.42 1.52
CA CYS A 42 -2.56 -12.36 0.92
C CYS A 42 -3.91 -12.90 0.46
N ASP A 43 -4.93 -12.05 0.47
CA ASP A 43 -6.24 -12.36 -0.12
C ASP A 43 -6.61 -11.27 -1.14
N VAL A 44 -7.16 -11.68 -2.27
CA VAL A 44 -7.59 -10.76 -3.33
C VAL A 44 -9.01 -10.36 -3.07
N LYS A 45 -9.23 -9.06 -2.98
CA LYS A 45 -10.57 -8.50 -3.13
C LYS A 45 -10.67 -7.87 -4.51
N ASP A 46 -11.48 -8.51 -5.34
CA ASP A 46 -11.77 -8.03 -6.68
C ASP A 46 -12.71 -6.81 -6.63
N GLN A 47 -13.12 -6.28 -7.78
CA GLN A 47 -13.83 -4.99 -7.90
C GLN A 47 -15.16 -4.83 -7.12
N ASP A 48 -15.65 -5.81 -6.35
CA ASP A 48 -16.88 -5.69 -5.57
C ASP A 48 -16.75 -4.58 -4.49
N PRO A 49 -17.54 -3.50 -4.57
CA PRO A 49 -17.51 -2.42 -3.59
C PRO A 49 -17.76 -2.89 -2.15
N ARG A 50 -18.51 -3.99 -1.95
CA ARG A 50 -18.84 -4.53 -0.63
C ARG A 50 -17.62 -5.10 0.07
N ASP A 51 -16.73 -5.76 -0.68
CA ASP A 51 -15.49 -6.32 -0.13
C ASP A 51 -14.52 -5.20 0.26
N LYS A 52 -14.44 -4.14 -0.55
CA LYS A 52 -13.64 -2.95 -0.24
C LYS A 52 -14.16 -2.24 1.01
N ASP A 53 -15.46 -2.03 1.11
CA ASP A 53 -16.09 -1.45 2.30
C ASP A 53 -15.89 -2.32 3.54
N PHE A 54 -15.95 -3.64 3.40
CA PHE A 54 -15.66 -4.58 4.47
C PHE A 54 -14.23 -4.44 4.99
N ILE A 55 -13.23 -4.43 4.11
CA ILE A 55 -11.81 -4.23 4.49
C ILE A 55 -11.64 -2.90 5.23
N ILE A 56 -12.14 -1.82 4.64
CA ILE A 56 -11.97 -0.48 5.21
C ILE A 56 -12.63 -0.38 6.58
N ARG A 57 -13.83 -0.97 6.75
CA ARG A 57 -14.48 -1.03 8.07
C ARG A 57 -13.67 -1.84 9.07
N HIS A 58 -13.09 -2.97 8.67
CA HIS A 58 -12.25 -3.76 9.59
C HIS A 58 -11.06 -2.96 10.08
N ILE A 59 -10.43 -2.19 9.20
CA ILE A 59 -9.29 -1.35 9.53
C ILE A 59 -9.71 -0.17 10.41
N VAL A 60 -10.82 0.49 10.09
CA VAL A 60 -11.41 1.54 10.92
C VAL A 60 -11.78 1.03 12.32
N ASP A 61 -12.30 -0.19 12.41
CA ASP A 61 -12.66 -0.84 13.68
C ASP A 61 -11.43 -1.38 14.45
N GLY A 62 -10.21 -1.23 13.91
CA GLY A 62 -8.97 -1.77 14.52
C GLY A 62 -8.92 -3.30 14.56
N LYS A 63 -9.69 -3.98 13.70
CA LYS A 63 -9.71 -5.44 13.62
C LYS A 63 -8.53 -5.95 12.82
N ARG A 64 -7.80 -6.90 13.40
CA ARG A 64 -6.70 -7.58 12.73
C ARG A 64 -7.24 -8.52 11.65
N LEU A 65 -6.72 -8.38 10.44
CA LEU A 65 -6.90 -9.36 9.37
C LEU A 65 -5.81 -10.43 9.47
N SER A 66 -6.15 -11.69 9.21
CA SER A 66 -5.19 -12.80 9.17
C SER A 66 -4.41 -12.88 7.85
N TYR A 67 -4.63 -11.91 6.97
CA TYR A 67 -4.06 -11.81 5.62
C TYR A 67 -3.88 -10.34 5.25
N VAL A 68 -3.02 -10.08 4.25
CA VAL A 68 -2.88 -8.76 3.63
C VAL A 68 -3.94 -8.61 2.52
N PRO A 69 -4.92 -7.70 2.65
CA PRO A 69 -5.86 -7.42 1.57
C PRO A 69 -5.15 -6.74 0.40
N VAL A 70 -5.27 -7.34 -0.79
CA VAL A 70 -4.85 -6.75 -2.06
C VAL A 70 -6.08 -6.39 -2.89
N ILE A 71 -6.22 -5.13 -3.24
CA ILE A 71 -7.36 -4.60 -3.99
C ILE A 71 -6.92 -4.28 -5.41
N ILE A 72 -7.53 -4.96 -6.40
CA ILE A 72 -7.33 -4.67 -7.82
C ILE A 72 -8.35 -3.60 -8.25
N GLU A 73 -7.85 -2.48 -8.77
CA GLU A 73 -8.69 -1.32 -9.05
C GLU A 73 -9.24 -1.28 -10.47
N GLY A 74 -8.60 -1.97 -11.41
CA GLY A 74 -9.01 -2.04 -12.81
C GLY A 74 -8.73 -0.75 -13.58
N GLY A 75 -7.57 -0.14 -13.34
CA GLY A 75 -7.09 1.05 -14.05
C GLY A 75 -6.70 2.23 -13.14
N LYS A 76 -5.82 3.09 -13.64
CA LYS A 76 -5.24 4.25 -12.91
C LYS A 76 -6.28 5.21 -12.36
N ASP A 77 -7.28 5.57 -13.14
CA ASP A 77 -8.30 6.52 -12.70
C ASP A 77 -9.13 5.99 -11.53
N ARG A 78 -9.40 4.68 -11.54
CA ARG A 78 -10.09 4.00 -10.44
C ARG A 78 -9.20 3.88 -9.21
N LEU A 79 -7.91 3.56 -9.40
CA LEU A 79 -6.91 3.56 -8.35
C LEU A 79 -6.82 4.93 -7.66
N ASP A 80 -6.68 6.01 -8.45
CA ASP A 80 -6.64 7.39 -7.94
C ASP A 80 -7.96 7.81 -7.26
N GLY A 81 -9.10 7.31 -7.75
CA GLY A 81 -10.40 7.43 -7.09
C GLY A 81 -10.44 6.78 -5.71
N ASN A 82 -9.94 5.55 -5.60
CA ASN A 82 -9.99 4.78 -4.36
C ASN A 82 -8.94 5.21 -3.34
N VAL A 83 -7.77 5.69 -3.77
CA VAL A 83 -6.83 6.39 -2.88
C VAL A 83 -7.52 7.59 -2.21
N ARG A 84 -8.24 8.41 -2.97
CA ARG A 84 -9.00 9.56 -2.42
C ARG A 84 -10.11 9.13 -1.46
N LEU A 85 -10.79 8.02 -1.76
CA LEU A 85 -11.81 7.45 -0.89
C LEU A 85 -11.22 6.96 0.44
N LEU A 86 -10.09 6.25 0.39
CA LEU A 86 -9.37 5.77 1.56
C LEU A 86 -8.91 6.91 2.44
N ILE A 87 -8.30 7.94 1.86
CA ILE A 87 -7.91 9.16 2.60
C ILE A 87 -9.11 9.79 3.32
N SER A 88 -10.30 9.74 2.74
CA SER A 88 -11.51 10.26 3.37
C SER A 88 -12.05 9.36 4.49
N LYS A 89 -11.89 8.03 4.39
CA LYS A 89 -12.42 7.05 5.35
C LYS A 89 -11.47 6.78 6.51
N LEU A 90 -10.17 6.76 6.26
CA LEU A 90 -9.15 6.45 7.27
C LEU A 90 -9.00 7.53 8.35
N ARG A 91 -9.65 8.70 8.19
CA ARG A 91 -9.81 9.70 9.25
C ARG A 91 -10.51 9.17 10.51
N SER A 92 -11.23 8.07 10.38
CA SER A 92 -11.98 7.42 11.47
C SER A 92 -11.21 6.27 12.12
N VAL A 93 -9.98 5.99 11.69
CA VAL A 93 -9.10 5.02 12.33
C VAL A 93 -8.54 5.65 13.61
N HIS A 94 -8.70 4.99 14.74
CA HIS A 94 -8.22 5.47 16.04
C HIS A 94 -7.01 4.64 16.49
N GLY A 95 -5.92 5.30 16.89
CA GLY A 95 -4.86 4.70 17.70
C GLY A 95 -3.96 3.63 17.03
N SER A 96 -4.25 3.20 15.80
CA SER A 96 -3.41 2.27 15.04
C SER A 96 -2.79 2.94 13.82
N SER A 97 -1.48 2.75 13.60
CA SER A 97 -0.86 3.15 12.35
C SER A 97 -1.30 2.20 11.24
N THR A 98 -1.93 2.75 10.21
CA THR A 98 -2.34 2.01 9.01
C THR A 98 -1.35 2.29 7.88
N TRP A 99 -0.89 1.24 7.22
CA TRP A 99 -0.07 1.30 6.03
C TRP A 99 -0.93 1.03 4.79
N VAL A 100 -0.74 1.86 3.77
CA VAL A 100 -1.35 1.69 2.45
C VAL A 100 -0.23 1.71 1.42
N LEU A 101 0.01 0.56 0.79
CA LEU A 101 0.93 0.43 -0.31
C LEU A 101 0.15 0.53 -1.62
N ILE A 102 0.59 1.41 -2.51
CA ILE A 102 0.01 1.57 -3.84
C ILE A 102 1.06 1.18 -4.87
N LEU A 103 0.77 0.17 -5.69
CA LEU A 103 1.56 -0.16 -6.88
C LEU A 103 0.87 0.42 -8.12
N ARG A 104 1.61 1.18 -8.91
CA ARG A 104 1.11 1.89 -10.09
C ARG A 104 2.17 1.93 -11.19
N ASP A 105 1.73 1.84 -12.44
CA ASP A 105 2.60 2.13 -13.58
C ASP A 105 2.69 3.63 -13.87
N SER A 106 3.89 4.08 -14.25
CA SER A 106 4.19 5.48 -14.52
C SER A 106 3.70 5.98 -15.90
N ASP A 107 3.39 5.08 -16.84
CA ASP A 107 3.14 5.35 -18.29
C ASP A 107 4.29 6.06 -19.01
N SER A 108 5.35 6.40 -18.30
CA SER A 108 6.43 7.25 -18.75
C SER A 108 7.66 7.00 -17.88
N ASN A 109 8.81 7.52 -18.31
CA ASN A 109 10.03 7.47 -17.51
C ASN A 109 10.04 8.46 -16.33
N ASP A 110 9.00 9.30 -16.21
CA ASP A 110 8.89 10.39 -15.24
C ASP A 110 7.86 10.09 -14.14
N ALA A 111 8.26 9.22 -13.21
CA ALA A 111 7.47 8.90 -12.03
C ALA A 111 7.20 10.14 -11.14
N ASP A 112 8.08 11.13 -11.17
CA ASP A 112 8.01 12.32 -10.33
C ASP A 112 6.83 13.20 -10.73
N SER A 113 6.65 13.42 -12.04
CA SER A 113 5.48 14.12 -12.59
C SER A 113 4.17 13.39 -12.29
N ALA A 114 4.15 12.06 -12.43
CA ALA A 114 2.99 11.23 -12.13
C ALA A 114 2.61 11.32 -10.63
N PHE A 115 3.60 11.20 -9.75
CA PHE A 115 3.42 11.35 -8.32
C PHE A 115 2.98 12.77 -7.95
N ASP A 116 3.57 13.82 -8.53
CA ASP A 116 3.21 15.20 -8.26
C ASP A 116 1.77 15.54 -8.65
N LYS A 117 1.27 14.93 -9.73
CA LYS A 117 -0.15 15.02 -10.09
C LYS A 117 -1.04 14.39 -9.01
N LEU A 118 -0.72 13.18 -8.56
CA LEU A 118 -1.46 12.48 -7.51
C LEU A 118 -1.40 13.25 -6.18
N ARG A 119 -0.22 13.72 -5.79
CA ARG A 119 0.03 14.53 -4.60
C ARG A 119 -0.84 15.78 -4.59
N ARG A 120 -0.89 16.53 -5.69
CA ARG A 120 -1.76 17.72 -5.82
C ARG A 120 -3.23 17.38 -5.66
N ASN A 121 -3.69 16.26 -6.22
CA ASN A 121 -5.07 15.81 -6.09
C ASN A 121 -5.42 15.46 -4.63
N ILE A 122 -4.50 14.79 -3.92
CA ILE A 122 -4.66 14.49 -2.49
C ILE A 122 -4.69 15.77 -1.66
N VAL A 123 -3.75 16.70 -1.88
CA VAL A 123 -3.72 17.99 -1.18
C VAL A 123 -5.01 18.79 -1.43
N SER A 124 -5.52 18.78 -2.65
CA SER A 124 -6.80 19.41 -2.99
C SER A 124 -7.98 18.78 -2.23
N LEU A 125 -8.02 17.45 -2.13
CA LEU A 125 -9.02 16.73 -1.33
C LEU A 125 -8.94 17.11 0.16
N ILE A 126 -7.74 17.13 0.74
CA ILE A 126 -7.50 17.47 2.14
C ILE A 126 -7.97 18.89 2.47
N ASN A 127 -7.76 19.83 1.54
CA ASN A 127 -8.18 21.22 1.70
C ASN A 127 -9.65 21.46 1.33
N ASN A 128 -10.41 20.44 0.93
CA ASN A 128 -11.82 20.58 0.59
C ASN A 128 -12.67 20.65 1.88
N PRO A 129 -13.32 21.78 2.19
CA PRO A 129 -14.10 21.94 3.42
C PRO A 129 -15.35 21.06 3.48
N LEU A 130 -15.87 20.60 2.33
CA LEU A 130 -16.99 19.65 2.28
C LEU A 130 -16.57 18.23 2.67
N LYS A 131 -15.27 17.92 2.55
CA LYS A 131 -14.70 16.62 2.94
C LYS A 131 -14.14 16.69 4.35
N PHE A 132 -13.44 17.76 4.70
CA PHE A 132 -12.81 17.97 6.00
C PHE A 132 -13.23 19.33 6.58
N SER A 133 -14.41 19.37 7.21
CA SER A 133 -15.00 20.61 7.73
C SER A 133 -14.43 21.06 9.08
N LEU A 134 -14.05 20.11 9.94
CA LEU A 134 -13.59 20.38 11.31
C LEU A 134 -12.08 20.24 11.45
N TYR A 135 -11.54 19.09 11.04
CA TYR A 135 -10.13 18.78 11.14
C TYR A 135 -9.60 18.34 9.78
N LYS A 136 -8.68 19.14 9.24
CA LYS A 136 -7.95 18.79 8.02
C LYS A 136 -6.72 17.95 8.39
N PRO A 137 -6.50 16.80 7.75
CA PRO A 137 -5.25 16.10 7.93
C PRO A 137 -4.09 16.93 7.35
N SER A 138 -2.88 16.66 7.82
CA SER A 138 -1.67 17.17 7.17
C SER A 138 -0.98 16.03 6.42
N MET A 139 -0.34 16.35 5.30
CA MET A 139 0.42 15.36 4.52
C MET A 139 1.86 15.83 4.42
N ASN A 140 2.79 14.97 4.79
CA ASN A 140 4.22 15.16 4.52
C ASN A 140 4.68 14.02 3.62
N CYS A 141 5.38 14.33 2.53
CA CYS A 141 5.94 13.33 1.63
C CYS A 141 7.46 13.49 1.54
N GLY A 142 8.17 12.37 1.63
CA GLY A 142 9.61 12.31 1.40
C GLY A 142 9.99 12.50 -0.06
N GLN A 143 11.29 12.56 -0.32
CA GLN A 143 11.83 12.55 -1.67
C GLN A 143 11.62 11.18 -2.32
N GLY A 144 11.49 11.17 -3.65
CA GLY A 144 11.39 9.94 -4.43
C GLY A 144 12.71 9.16 -4.34
N ILE A 145 12.62 7.87 -4.00
CA ILE A 145 13.77 6.97 -3.96
C ILE A 145 13.67 6.02 -5.15
N ARG A 146 14.71 6.01 -5.99
CA ARG A 146 14.78 5.17 -7.19
C ARG A 146 15.64 3.93 -6.94
N VAL A 147 15.09 2.77 -7.26
CA VAL A 147 15.78 1.47 -7.22
C VAL A 147 15.43 0.70 -8.49
N GLY A 148 16.39 0.62 -9.41
CA GLY A 148 16.17 0.04 -10.73
C GLY A 148 14.99 0.68 -11.46
N SER A 149 14.04 -0.14 -11.89
CA SER A 149 12.80 0.28 -12.56
C SER A 149 11.71 0.76 -11.60
N PHE A 150 11.97 0.84 -10.30
CA PHE A 150 11.00 1.25 -9.29
C PHE A 150 11.37 2.61 -8.71
N VAL A 151 10.37 3.47 -8.52
CA VAL A 151 10.50 4.72 -7.77
C VAL A 151 9.43 4.74 -6.71
N TYR A 152 9.80 4.97 -5.45
CA TYR A 152 8.81 5.02 -4.37
C TYR A 152 8.84 6.33 -3.59
N TYR A 153 7.66 6.68 -3.09
CA TYR A 153 7.37 7.89 -2.33
C TYR A 153 6.67 7.54 -1.04
N ASP A 154 7.26 7.92 0.07
CA ASP A 154 6.66 7.81 1.40
C ASP A 154 5.90 9.08 1.74
N CYS A 155 4.62 8.94 2.07
CA CYS A 155 3.77 10.01 2.56
C CYS A 155 3.14 9.63 3.89
N VAL A 156 3.25 10.51 4.87
CA VAL A 156 2.55 10.39 6.15
C VAL A 156 1.38 11.36 6.15
N LEU A 157 0.15 10.83 6.25
CA LEU A 157 -1.06 11.58 6.51
C LEU A 157 -1.36 11.55 8.00
N ARG A 158 -1.28 12.71 8.65
CA ARG A 158 -1.58 12.86 10.08
C ARG A 158 -2.99 13.36 10.27
N TYR A 159 -3.83 12.54 10.91
CA TYR A 159 -5.17 12.88 11.34
C TYR A 159 -5.15 13.28 12.82
N MET A 160 -6.31 13.69 13.35
CA MET A 160 -6.44 14.03 14.77
C MET A 160 -6.18 12.82 15.68
N ASP A 161 -6.66 11.64 15.27
CA ASP A 161 -6.72 10.43 16.10
C ASP A 161 -5.75 9.32 15.65
N GLY A 162 -4.85 9.62 14.70
CA GLY A 162 -3.85 8.66 14.21
C GLY A 162 -3.14 9.07 12.94
N ASP A 163 -2.05 8.36 12.65
CA ASP A 163 -1.24 8.53 11.45
C ASP A 163 -1.49 7.38 10.46
N VAL A 164 -1.57 7.73 9.18
CA VAL A 164 -1.66 6.78 8.07
C VAL A 164 -0.46 6.96 7.17
N TYR A 165 0.22 5.85 6.88
CA TYR A 165 1.43 5.79 6.09
C TYR A 165 1.09 5.29 4.70
N PHE A 166 1.24 6.14 3.71
CA PHE A 166 1.07 5.80 2.31
C PHE A 166 2.44 5.62 1.67
N ARG A 167 2.67 4.48 1.03
CA ARG A 167 3.81 4.30 0.13
C ARG A 167 3.31 4.13 -1.30
N PHE A 168 3.66 5.07 -2.16
CA PHE A 168 3.37 4.99 -3.59
C PHE A 168 4.59 4.41 -4.29
N ILE A 169 4.42 3.28 -4.98
CA ILE A 169 5.46 2.59 -5.75
C ILE A 169 5.08 2.70 -7.22
N PHE A 170 5.93 3.39 -7.97
CA PHE A 170 5.83 3.56 -9.40
C PHE A 170 6.76 2.58 -10.09
N VAL A 171 6.21 1.78 -11.01
CA VAL A 171 7.02 0.99 -11.95
C VAL A 171 7.23 1.80 -13.21
N VAL A 172 8.48 1.89 -13.66
CA VAL A 172 8.93 2.79 -14.69
C VAL A 172 9.54 2.00 -15.86
N PRO A 173 9.02 2.15 -17.09
CA PRO A 173 7.78 2.87 -17.44
C PRO A 173 6.50 2.09 -17.05
N SER A 174 6.57 0.75 -17.00
CA SER A 174 5.51 -0.15 -16.56
C SER A 174 6.07 -1.48 -16.06
N LEU A 175 5.24 -2.25 -15.36
CA LEU A 175 5.57 -3.62 -14.95
C LEU A 175 5.83 -4.54 -16.14
N GLU A 176 5.03 -4.45 -17.21
CA GLU A 176 5.22 -5.27 -18.40
C GLU A 176 6.57 -5.00 -19.07
N ASP A 177 6.97 -3.73 -19.18
CA ASP A 177 8.25 -3.35 -19.78
C ASP A 177 9.42 -3.85 -18.92
N PHE A 178 9.33 -3.74 -17.59
CA PHE A 178 10.30 -4.36 -16.68
C PHE A 178 10.37 -5.89 -16.88
N LEU A 179 9.23 -6.57 -17.01
CA LEU A 179 9.18 -8.02 -17.14
C LEU A 179 9.62 -8.53 -18.53
N ARG A 180 9.64 -7.68 -19.58
CA ARG A 180 10.11 -8.07 -20.92
C ARG A 180 11.56 -8.55 -20.91
N ASP A 181 12.41 -7.91 -20.11
CA ASP A 181 13.81 -8.31 -19.92
C ASP A 181 13.96 -9.73 -19.33
N TYR A 182 12.88 -10.27 -18.77
CA TYR A 182 12.80 -11.60 -18.17
C TYR A 182 11.97 -12.58 -19.01
N GLY A 183 11.68 -12.21 -20.25
CA GLY A 183 10.97 -13.04 -21.23
C GLY A 183 9.45 -12.94 -21.16
N TYR A 184 8.90 -11.87 -20.57
CA TYR A 184 7.48 -11.58 -20.69
C TYR A 184 7.11 -11.26 -22.14
N GLY A 185 6.11 -11.97 -22.68
CA GLY A 185 5.76 -11.98 -24.10
C GLY A 185 5.94 -13.37 -24.72
N ASP A 186 7.11 -13.98 -24.50
CA ASP A 186 7.45 -15.33 -24.99
C ASP A 186 7.15 -16.43 -23.95
N SER A 187 7.19 -16.08 -22.66
CA SER A 187 6.93 -16.98 -21.54
C SER A 187 5.66 -16.62 -20.76
N ARG A 188 5.18 -17.55 -19.93
CA ARG A 188 4.04 -17.30 -19.02
C ARG A 188 4.43 -16.25 -17.97
N LEU A 189 3.54 -15.31 -17.67
CA LEU A 189 3.71 -14.22 -16.69
C LEU A 189 4.44 -14.65 -15.40
N HIS A 190 4.00 -15.74 -14.77
CA HIS A 190 4.63 -16.27 -13.54
C HIS A 190 6.11 -16.62 -13.72
N SER A 191 6.52 -17.12 -14.88
CA SER A 191 7.93 -17.43 -15.14
C SER A 191 8.78 -16.18 -15.28
N ALA A 192 8.25 -15.13 -15.91
CA ALA A 192 8.95 -13.85 -16.02
C ALA A 192 9.06 -13.17 -14.64
N ILE A 193 7.99 -13.20 -13.84
CA ILE A 193 8.00 -12.70 -12.46
C ILE A 193 9.03 -13.46 -11.62
N ASP A 194 9.00 -14.80 -11.62
CA ASP A 194 9.95 -15.57 -10.80
C ASP A 194 11.40 -15.34 -11.24
N LYS A 195 11.67 -15.25 -12.54
CA LYS A 195 13.01 -14.87 -13.04
C LYS A 195 13.43 -13.48 -12.55
N ALA A 196 12.55 -12.49 -12.64
CA ALA A 196 12.82 -11.13 -12.20
C ALA A 196 13.11 -11.06 -10.69
N LEU A 197 12.32 -11.77 -9.88
CA LEU A 197 12.45 -11.78 -8.42
C LEU A 197 13.65 -12.60 -7.91
N ASN A 198 14.18 -13.54 -8.70
CA ASN A 198 15.39 -14.29 -8.36
C ASN A 198 16.66 -13.73 -9.05
N ASP A 199 16.54 -12.66 -9.84
CA ASP A 199 17.70 -12.02 -10.44
C ASP A 199 18.47 -11.22 -9.37
N PRO A 200 19.77 -11.50 -9.13
CA PRO A 200 20.55 -10.79 -8.12
C PRO A 200 20.61 -9.27 -8.32
N ARG A 201 20.43 -8.78 -9.56
CA ARG A 201 20.39 -7.35 -9.89
C ARG A 201 19.16 -6.66 -9.30
N ASN A 202 18.11 -7.41 -8.98
CA ASN A 202 16.87 -6.91 -8.38
C ASN A 202 16.78 -7.18 -6.88
N ASN A 203 17.85 -7.65 -6.23
CA ASN A 203 17.85 -7.90 -4.79
C ASN A 203 17.38 -6.68 -4.00
N ASP A 204 17.80 -5.47 -4.37
CA ASP A 204 17.38 -4.24 -3.71
C ASP A 204 15.86 -4.01 -3.79
N VAL A 205 15.23 -4.35 -4.91
CA VAL A 205 13.77 -4.27 -5.07
C VAL A 205 13.09 -5.26 -4.12
N VAL A 206 13.53 -6.52 -4.16
CA VAL A 206 12.98 -7.58 -3.30
C VAL A 206 13.18 -7.23 -1.82
N ASP A 207 14.34 -6.70 -1.45
CA ASP A 207 14.68 -6.33 -0.09
C ASP A 207 13.89 -5.10 0.38
N ILE A 208 13.60 -4.13 -0.49
CA ILE A 208 12.67 -3.03 -0.18
C ILE A 208 11.27 -3.58 0.10
N PHE A 209 10.75 -4.47 -0.74
CA PHE A 209 9.43 -5.05 -0.51
C PHE A 209 9.41 -5.95 0.73
N LYS A 210 10.48 -6.71 1.00
CA LYS A 210 10.64 -7.48 2.24
C LYS A 210 10.70 -6.61 3.46
N SER A 211 11.51 -5.55 3.43
CA SER A 211 11.62 -4.58 4.52
C SER A 211 10.28 -3.89 4.77
N LEU A 212 9.57 -3.53 3.70
CA LEU A 212 8.25 -2.93 3.76
C LEU A 212 7.20 -3.82 4.38
N LEU A 213 7.04 -5.01 3.81
CA LEU A 213 6.06 -5.96 4.27
C LEU A 213 6.45 -6.47 5.67
N GLY A 214 7.75 -6.59 5.93
CA GLY A 214 8.31 -6.90 7.24
C GLY A 214 7.93 -5.87 8.30
N SER A 215 8.26 -4.60 8.07
CA SER A 215 7.97 -3.49 9.01
C SER A 215 6.48 -3.24 9.20
N CYS A 216 5.65 -3.58 8.21
CA CYS A 216 4.20 -3.45 8.31
C CYS A 216 3.53 -4.64 9.02
N LEU A 217 4.17 -5.80 9.12
CA LEU A 217 3.55 -7.04 9.60
C LEU A 217 4.14 -7.57 10.90
N PHE A 218 5.37 -7.17 11.21
CA PHE A 218 6.09 -7.59 12.40
C PHE A 218 6.54 -6.33 13.13
N ASP A 219 5.95 -6.09 14.31
CA ASP A 219 6.49 -5.13 15.27
C ASP A 219 7.84 -5.66 15.73
N GLU A 220 8.95 -5.00 15.39
CA GLU A 220 10.23 -5.16 16.11
C GLU A 220 10.23 -4.31 17.39
#